data_AF-A0A661U778-F1
#
_entry.id   AF-A0A661U778-F1
#
_cell.length_a   1.000
_cell.length_b   1.000
_cell.length_c   1.000
_cell.angle_alpha   90.00
_cell.angle_beta   90.00
_cell.angle_gamma   90.00
#
_symmetry.space_group_name_H-M   'P 1'
#
loop_
_entity.id
_entity.type
_entity.pdbx_description
1 polymer ?
#
loop_
_entity_poly.entity_id
_entity_poly.type
_entity_poly.pdbx_seq_one_letter_code
_entity_poly.pdbx_strand_id
1 'polypeptide(L)'
;METEFFEADGEIVSLDQLEIEKVCDLAFMLDAGKIPFASLVECRKMDNLETVVFEVEVEVPQLCRYPIRPSERIAATFHEADSTYPLVHALRKDFPQVPHLNLHIQEFPRNLCLYDERYEEIKRRWTSPSFVHRIRDWLALTARGELHQEDQPLEQILIDYVGHLVLPDSLLEAANDAEPLFVASIRPVDNEKIFLIAHRQQLHNEALNIVASVQRCPPQTHGVI
;
A
#
# COMPACT_ATOMS: atom_id res chain seq x y z
N MET A 1 19.52 -20.08 -7.68
CA MET A 1 18.13 -20.20 -7.22
C MET A 1 17.27 -19.55 -8.27
N GLU A 2 16.22 -20.25 -8.70
CA GLU A 2 15.26 -19.72 -9.66
C GLU A 2 14.49 -18.58 -8.99
N THR A 3 14.31 -17.46 -9.69
CA THR A 3 13.56 -16.33 -9.12
C THR A 3 12.07 -16.67 -9.20
N GLU A 4 11.41 -16.75 -8.06
CA GLU A 4 9.97 -16.98 -8.01
C GLU A 4 9.21 -15.65 -7.93
N PHE A 5 8.10 -15.59 -8.66
CA PHE A 5 7.18 -14.45 -8.67
C PHE A 5 5.79 -14.90 -8.20
N PHE A 6 5.06 -13.98 -7.55
CA PHE A 6 3.63 -14.09 -7.39
C PHE A 6 2.94 -13.89 -8.75
N GLU A 7 1.82 -14.57 -8.94
CA GLU A 7 0.93 -14.28 -10.07
C GLU A 7 0.11 -13.04 -9.75
N ALA A 8 -0.05 -12.15 -10.72
CA ALA A 8 -0.99 -11.04 -10.59
C ALA A 8 -2.43 -11.56 -10.76
N ASP A 9 -3.38 -10.88 -10.12
CA ASP A 9 -4.79 -11.27 -10.17
C ASP A 9 -5.40 -11.07 -11.58
N GLY A 10 -6.50 -11.78 -11.84
CA GLY A 10 -7.26 -11.70 -13.10
C GLY A 10 -6.80 -12.67 -14.18
N GLU A 11 -7.52 -12.65 -15.30
CA GLU A 11 -7.23 -13.48 -16.48
C GLU A 11 -6.24 -12.76 -17.40
N ILE A 12 -5.30 -13.51 -18.00
CA ILE A 12 -4.36 -12.97 -18.99
C ILE A 12 -5.13 -12.58 -20.26
N VAL A 13 -4.91 -11.36 -20.73
CA VAL A 13 -5.57 -10.78 -21.91
C VAL A 13 -4.56 -10.16 -22.87
N SER A 14 -4.92 -10.07 -24.14
CA SER A 14 -4.13 -9.35 -25.14
C SER A 14 -4.37 -7.84 -25.10
N LEU A 15 -3.47 -7.07 -25.69
CA LEU A 15 -3.49 -5.60 -25.70
C LEU A 15 -4.81 -5.01 -26.26
N ASP A 16 -5.44 -5.68 -27.21
CA ASP A 16 -6.69 -5.26 -27.85
C ASP A 16 -7.94 -5.47 -26.98
N GLN A 17 -7.80 -6.19 -25.86
CA GLN A 17 -8.89 -6.45 -24.91
C GLN A 17 -8.91 -5.48 -23.72
N LEU A 18 -7.94 -4.56 -23.68
CA LEU A 18 -7.84 -3.51 -22.66
C LEU A 18 -8.76 -2.34 -22.99
N GLU A 19 -9.37 -1.76 -21.96
CA GLU A 19 -10.38 -0.72 -22.07
C GLU A 19 -10.00 0.54 -21.28
N ILE A 20 -9.20 0.42 -20.21
CA ILE A 20 -8.78 1.55 -19.39
C ILE A 20 -7.70 2.33 -20.13
N GLU A 21 -7.97 3.60 -20.46
CA GLU A 21 -7.08 4.44 -21.29
C GLU A 21 -5.62 4.46 -20.80
N LYS A 22 -5.40 4.62 -19.49
CA LYS A 22 -4.07 4.59 -18.88
C LYS A 22 -3.35 3.24 -19.06
N VAL A 23 -4.11 2.15 -19.01
CA VAL A 23 -3.59 0.79 -19.16
C VAL A 23 -3.24 0.52 -20.61
N CYS A 24 -4.10 0.91 -21.54
CA CYS A 24 -3.84 0.84 -22.98
C CYS A 24 -2.56 1.62 -23.35
N ASP A 25 -2.43 2.87 -22.89
CA ASP A 25 -1.24 3.69 -23.14
C ASP A 25 0.02 3.07 -22.52
N LEU A 26 -0.04 2.65 -21.25
CA LEU A 26 1.10 2.05 -20.55
C LEU A 26 1.56 0.77 -21.22
N ALA A 27 0.63 -0.16 -21.48
CA ALA A 27 0.93 -1.44 -22.09
C ALA A 27 1.49 -1.26 -23.51
N PHE A 28 0.91 -0.35 -24.31
CA PHE A 28 1.44 -0.03 -25.64
C PHE A 28 2.86 0.56 -25.59
N MET A 29 3.11 1.52 -24.68
CA MET A 29 4.43 2.15 -24.56
C MET A 29 5.50 1.13 -24.14
N LEU A 30 5.15 0.20 -23.26
CA LEU A 30 6.03 -0.88 -22.81
C LEU A 30 6.28 -1.92 -23.92
N ASP A 31 5.23 -2.37 -24.61
CA ASP A 31 5.33 -3.35 -25.71
C ASP A 31 6.14 -2.79 -26.88
N ALA A 32 5.91 -1.53 -27.24
CA ALA A 32 6.61 -0.84 -28.31
C ALA A 32 8.04 -0.38 -27.93
N GLY A 33 8.53 -0.70 -26.73
CA GLY A 33 9.87 -0.34 -26.26
C GLY A 33 10.11 1.18 -26.16
N LYS A 34 9.05 1.97 -25.90
CA LYS A 34 9.13 3.43 -25.77
C LYS A 34 9.62 3.89 -24.41
N ILE A 35 9.65 3.00 -23.43
CA ILE A 35 10.24 3.22 -22.10
C ILE A 35 11.51 2.37 -22.01
N PRO A 36 12.71 2.93 -22.23
CA PRO A 36 13.92 2.14 -22.49
C PRO A 36 14.39 1.20 -21.37
N PHE A 37 13.93 1.43 -20.14
CA PHE A 37 14.30 0.70 -18.93
C PHE A 37 13.15 -0.18 -18.40
N ALA A 38 12.15 -0.45 -19.23
CA ALA A 38 11.05 -1.32 -18.85
C ALA A 38 10.47 -2.06 -20.05
N SER A 39 9.97 -3.28 -19.83
CA SER A 39 9.40 -4.11 -20.89
C SER A 39 8.14 -4.83 -20.41
N LEU A 40 7.13 -4.88 -21.27
CA LEU A 40 5.89 -5.59 -21.00
C LEU A 40 6.15 -7.08 -20.79
N VAL A 41 5.51 -7.67 -19.79
CA VAL A 41 5.48 -9.13 -19.55
C VAL A 41 4.13 -9.67 -19.96
N GLU A 42 3.05 -9.14 -19.39
CA GLU A 42 1.67 -9.55 -19.67
C GLU A 42 0.67 -8.48 -19.23
N CYS A 43 -0.55 -8.60 -19.72
CA CYS A 43 -1.69 -7.81 -19.28
C CYS A 43 -2.75 -8.74 -18.70
N ARG A 44 -3.46 -8.28 -17.67
CA ARG A 44 -4.53 -9.05 -17.03
C ARG A 44 -5.76 -8.20 -16.80
N LYS A 45 -6.94 -8.84 -16.78
CA LYS A 45 -8.22 -8.19 -16.53
C LYS A 45 -9.01 -8.95 -15.46
N MET A 46 -9.65 -8.20 -14.56
CA MET A 46 -10.54 -8.73 -13.53
C MET A 46 -11.61 -7.70 -13.21
N ASP A 47 -12.87 -8.02 -13.52
CA ASP A 47 -14.00 -7.12 -13.31
C ASP A 47 -13.75 -5.72 -13.92
N ASN A 48 -13.67 -4.69 -13.07
CA ASN A 48 -13.43 -3.29 -13.43
C ASN A 48 -11.96 -2.86 -13.23
N LEU A 49 -11.06 -3.84 -13.12
CA LEU A 49 -9.63 -3.67 -12.96
C LEU A 49 -8.88 -4.20 -14.18
N GLU A 50 -7.86 -3.47 -14.59
CA GLU A 50 -6.88 -3.97 -15.56
C GLU A 50 -5.46 -3.79 -14.99
N THR A 51 -4.63 -4.80 -15.18
CA THR A 51 -3.28 -4.88 -14.63
C THR A 51 -2.26 -5.00 -15.75
N VAL A 52 -1.21 -4.19 -15.69
CA VAL A 52 -0.03 -4.32 -16.54
C VAL A 52 1.11 -4.90 -15.71
N VAL A 53 1.63 -6.04 -16.13
CA VAL A 53 2.83 -6.66 -15.53
C VAL A 53 4.03 -6.38 -16.42
N PHE A 54 5.09 -5.84 -15.84
CA PHE A 54 6.28 -5.45 -16.59
C PHE A 54 7.55 -5.62 -15.75
N GLU A 55 8.67 -5.81 -16.45
CA GLU A 55 10.01 -5.72 -15.86
C GLU A 55 10.47 -4.27 -15.86
N VAL A 56 11.14 -3.85 -14.79
CA VAL A 56 11.78 -2.53 -14.69
C VAL A 56 13.25 -2.71 -14.33
N GLU A 57 14.12 -2.13 -15.14
CA GLU A 57 15.54 -2.05 -14.87
C GLU A 57 15.84 -0.94 -13.86
N VAL A 58 16.57 -1.29 -12.80
CA VAL A 58 16.85 -0.41 -11.66
C VAL A 58 18.35 -0.16 -11.55
N GLU A 59 18.71 1.10 -11.35
CA GLU A 59 20.08 1.49 -11.01
C GLU A 59 20.35 1.16 -9.54
N VAL A 60 20.92 -0.02 -9.29
CA VAL A 60 21.27 -0.48 -7.95
C VAL A 60 22.76 -0.26 -7.64
N PRO A 61 23.11 0.15 -6.40
CA PRO A 61 24.51 0.26 -5.99
C PRO A 61 25.17 -1.13 -5.86
N GLN A 62 26.51 -1.17 -5.81
CA GLN A 62 27.24 -2.43 -5.57
C GLN A 62 26.94 -3.03 -4.19
N LEU A 63 26.66 -2.18 -3.20
CA LEU A 63 26.28 -2.56 -1.85
C LEU A 63 24.90 -1.96 -1.55
N CYS A 64 23.85 -2.76 -1.76
CA CYS A 64 22.50 -2.34 -1.47
C CYS A 64 22.23 -2.34 0.04
N ARG A 65 21.57 -1.30 0.53
CA ARG A 65 21.00 -1.27 1.88
C ARG A 65 19.83 -2.24 2.01
N TYR A 66 18.95 -2.23 1.01
CA TYR A 66 17.87 -3.19 0.86
C TYR A 66 18.07 -3.98 -0.45
N PRO A 67 17.89 -5.31 -0.46
CA PRO A 67 18.25 -6.17 -1.59
C PRO A 67 17.26 -6.06 -2.77
N ILE A 68 17.19 -4.87 -3.37
CA ILE A 68 16.56 -4.61 -4.66
C ILE A 68 17.45 -5.16 -5.77
N ARG A 69 16.85 -5.80 -6.76
CA ARG A 69 17.57 -6.41 -7.88
C ARG A 69 17.68 -5.43 -9.05
N PRO A 70 18.67 -5.61 -9.95
CA PRO A 70 18.81 -4.79 -11.16
C PRO A 70 17.60 -4.84 -12.10
N SER A 71 16.77 -5.89 -12.01
CA SER A 71 15.46 -6.00 -12.66
C SER A 71 14.44 -6.46 -11.64
N GLU A 72 13.33 -5.75 -11.53
CA GLU A 72 12.19 -6.13 -10.67
C GLU A 72 10.92 -6.24 -11.51
N ARG A 73 10.13 -7.28 -11.24
CA ARG A 73 8.82 -7.48 -11.88
C ARG A 73 7.74 -6.79 -11.07
N ILE A 74 7.00 -5.92 -11.73
CA ILE A 74 6.01 -5.04 -11.13
C ILE A 74 4.66 -5.32 -11.77
N ALA A 75 3.61 -5.40 -10.96
CA ALA A 75 2.22 -5.35 -11.41
C ALA A 75 1.62 -3.99 -11.04
N ALA A 76 1.14 -3.25 -12.04
CA ALA A 76 0.39 -2.02 -11.84
C ALA A 76 -1.08 -2.24 -12.20
N THR A 77 -1.96 -2.20 -11.20
CA THR A 77 -3.39 -2.43 -11.33
C THR A 77 -4.15 -1.11 -11.29
N PHE A 78 -5.00 -0.89 -12.28
CA PHE A 78 -5.77 0.33 -12.47
C PHE A 78 -7.26 0.01 -12.36
N HIS A 79 -8.00 0.92 -11.73
CA HIS A 79 -9.45 0.83 -11.64
C HIS A 79 -10.11 1.72 -12.68
N GLU A 80 -11.14 1.23 -13.35
CA GLU A 80 -11.84 1.93 -14.44
C GLU A 80 -12.32 3.34 -14.05
N ALA A 81 -12.88 3.48 -12.84
CA ALA A 81 -13.34 4.78 -12.33
C ALA A 81 -12.24 5.85 -12.20
N ASP A 82 -10.95 5.45 -12.19
CA ASP A 82 -9.80 6.35 -12.11
C ASP A 82 -9.91 7.41 -11.00
N SER A 83 -10.43 6.98 -9.84
CA SER A 83 -10.64 7.79 -8.65
C SER A 83 -9.53 7.63 -7.61
N THR A 84 -8.68 6.62 -7.76
CA THR A 84 -7.57 6.28 -6.87
C THR A 84 -6.30 6.01 -7.66
N TYR A 85 -5.17 6.05 -6.95
CA TYR A 85 -3.88 5.64 -7.49
C TYR A 85 -3.92 4.21 -8.07
N PRO A 86 -3.13 3.94 -9.13
CA PRO A 86 -2.83 2.57 -9.51
C PRO A 86 -2.17 1.85 -8.33
N LEU A 87 -2.60 0.63 -8.03
CA LEU A 87 -1.95 -0.22 -7.05
C LEU A 87 -0.69 -0.81 -7.68
N VAL A 88 0.45 -0.76 -6.98
CA VAL A 88 1.73 -1.17 -7.54
C VAL A 88 2.36 -2.23 -6.66
N HIS A 89 2.43 -3.46 -7.17
CA HIS A 89 2.94 -4.60 -6.42
C HIS A 89 4.30 -5.06 -6.95
N ALA A 90 5.24 -5.29 -6.04
CA ALA A 90 6.48 -6.01 -6.36
C ALA A 90 6.20 -7.52 -6.34
N LEU A 91 6.27 -8.17 -7.50
CA LEU A 91 5.85 -9.57 -7.64
C LEU A 91 6.90 -10.57 -7.19
N ARG A 92 8.16 -10.15 -7.02
CA ARG A 92 9.21 -11.05 -6.57
C ARG A 92 8.92 -11.57 -5.15
N LYS A 93 8.88 -12.89 -4.96
CA LYS A 93 8.44 -13.50 -3.68
C LYS A 93 9.33 -13.14 -2.49
N ASP A 94 10.62 -12.96 -2.71
CA ASP A 94 11.60 -12.56 -1.69
C ASP A 94 11.87 -11.04 -1.69
N PHE A 95 10.94 -10.21 -2.19
CA PHE A 95 11.09 -8.75 -2.09
C PHE A 95 11.22 -8.34 -0.62
N PRO A 96 12.16 -7.44 -0.26
CA PRO A 96 12.46 -7.11 1.12
C PRO A 96 11.37 -6.26 1.80
N GLN A 97 11.35 -6.27 3.12
CA GLN A 97 10.62 -5.27 3.90
C GLN A 97 11.43 -3.98 3.93
N VAL A 98 10.79 -2.91 3.47
CA VAL A 98 11.41 -1.61 3.20
C VAL A 98 10.42 -0.52 3.54
N PRO A 99 10.89 0.73 3.76
CA PRO A 99 9.99 1.85 3.97
C PRO A 99 9.11 2.09 2.74
N HIS A 100 8.02 2.85 2.94
CA HIS A 100 7.03 3.22 1.93
C HIS A 100 6.33 2.02 1.28
N LEU A 101 5.92 1.05 2.10
CA LEU A 101 4.94 0.05 1.69
C LEU A 101 3.54 0.49 2.14
N ASN A 102 2.56 0.39 1.23
CA ASN A 102 1.17 0.61 1.59
C ASN A 102 0.73 -0.51 2.55
N LEU A 103 0.08 -0.14 3.65
CA LEU A 103 -0.51 -1.12 4.54
C LEU A 103 -1.71 -1.79 3.87
N HIS A 104 -1.73 -3.11 3.90
CA HIS A 104 -2.82 -3.91 3.37
C HIS A 104 -3.06 -5.13 4.26
N ILE A 105 -4.27 -5.71 4.20
CA ILE A 105 -4.63 -6.90 5.00
C ILE A 105 -3.70 -8.07 4.67
N GLN A 106 -3.31 -8.17 3.41
CA GLN A 106 -2.34 -9.15 2.92
C GLN A 106 -0.98 -8.48 2.80
N GLU A 107 0.06 -9.08 3.39
CA GLU A 107 1.43 -8.57 3.34
C GLU A 107 2.07 -8.73 1.95
N PHE A 108 1.70 -9.78 1.23
CA PHE A 108 2.27 -10.15 -0.07
C PHE A 108 1.22 -10.23 -1.18
N PRO A 109 1.59 -9.89 -2.43
CA PRO A 109 2.82 -9.21 -2.82
C PRO A 109 2.89 -7.80 -2.20
N ARG A 110 4.10 -7.29 -1.96
CA ARG A 110 4.27 -6.00 -1.26
C ARG A 110 3.81 -4.85 -2.15
N ASN A 111 2.92 -4.01 -1.61
CA ASN A 111 2.33 -2.87 -2.30
C ASN A 111 3.18 -1.60 -2.06
N LEU A 112 3.66 -0.95 -3.12
CA LEU A 112 4.56 0.20 -3.05
C LEU A 112 3.79 1.50 -2.89
N CYS A 113 4.16 2.31 -1.90
CA CYS A 113 3.65 3.67 -1.73
C CYS A 113 4.48 4.62 -2.59
N LEU A 114 3.92 5.06 -3.73
CA LEU A 114 4.63 5.90 -4.69
C LEU A 114 4.47 7.41 -4.47
N TYR A 115 3.39 7.85 -3.82
CA TYR A 115 3.01 9.26 -3.72
C TYR A 115 2.54 9.58 -2.31
N ASP A 116 2.90 10.76 -1.82
CA ASP A 116 2.36 11.37 -0.61
C ASP A 116 1.28 12.41 -0.91
N GLU A 117 1.21 12.89 -2.16
CA GLU A 117 0.22 13.87 -2.59
C GLU A 117 -1.18 13.26 -2.74
N ARG A 118 -2.14 14.10 -3.15
CA ARG A 118 -3.50 13.65 -3.50
C ARG A 118 -3.59 13.18 -4.94
N TYR A 119 -4.40 12.15 -5.19
CA TYR A 119 -4.44 11.54 -6.53
C TYR A 119 -4.94 12.53 -7.58
N GLU A 120 -5.85 13.43 -7.22
CA GLU A 120 -6.37 14.45 -8.13
C GLU A 120 -5.28 15.41 -8.64
N GLU A 121 -4.16 15.53 -7.92
CA GLU A 121 -3.00 16.32 -8.33
C GLU A 121 -2.06 15.51 -9.22
N ILE A 122 -1.79 14.25 -8.85
CA ILE A 122 -0.96 13.34 -9.65
C ILE A 122 -1.62 13.07 -11.01
N LYS A 123 -2.92 12.79 -11.01
CA LYS A 123 -3.71 12.49 -12.21
C LYS A 123 -3.56 13.55 -13.31
N ARG A 124 -3.37 14.82 -12.95
CA ARG A 124 -3.21 15.93 -13.92
C ARG A 124 -1.86 15.92 -14.65
N ARG A 125 -0.85 15.27 -14.08
CA ARG A 125 0.52 15.19 -14.61
C ARG A 125 0.96 13.75 -14.92
N TRP A 126 0.05 12.79 -14.77
CA TRP A 126 0.33 11.38 -14.96
C TRP A 126 0.57 11.08 -16.44
N THR A 127 1.65 10.37 -16.74
CA THR A 127 1.93 9.78 -18.05
C THR A 127 2.57 8.41 -17.84
N SER A 128 2.45 7.50 -18.80
CA SER A 128 3.07 6.17 -18.68
C SER A 128 4.58 6.23 -18.42
N PRO A 129 5.37 7.06 -19.13
CA PRO A 129 6.80 7.19 -18.82
C PRO A 129 7.08 7.78 -17.44
N SER A 130 6.34 8.79 -16.98
CA SER A 130 6.59 9.40 -15.66
C SER A 130 6.22 8.45 -14.53
N PHE A 131 5.18 7.65 -14.71
CA PHE A 131 4.76 6.60 -13.78
C PHE A 131 5.82 5.50 -13.64
N VAL A 132 6.32 4.95 -14.76
CA VAL A 132 7.36 3.90 -14.73
C VAL A 132 8.69 4.45 -14.20
N HIS A 133 9.03 5.70 -14.54
CA HIS A 133 10.20 6.38 -13.95
C HIS A 133 10.06 6.54 -12.44
N ARG A 134 8.87 6.90 -11.94
CA ARG A 134 8.63 7.01 -10.49
C ARG A 134 8.84 5.69 -9.76
N ILE A 135 8.40 4.56 -10.35
CA ILE A 135 8.64 3.21 -9.81
C ILE A 135 10.14 2.89 -9.81
N ARG A 136 10.84 3.18 -10.90
CA ARG A 136 12.29 2.99 -11.01
C ARG A 136 13.06 3.80 -9.97
N ASP A 137 12.71 5.07 -9.79
CA ASP A 137 13.32 5.94 -8.78
C ASP A 137 13.06 5.44 -7.37
N TRP A 138 11.82 5.02 -7.09
CA TRP A 138 11.43 4.43 -5.82
C TRP A 138 12.32 3.22 -5.51
N LEU A 139 12.47 2.30 -6.47
CA LEU A 139 13.30 1.09 -6.31
C LEU A 139 14.78 1.44 -6.13
N ALA A 140 15.31 2.41 -6.88
CA ALA A 140 16.70 2.82 -6.79
C ALA A 140 17.04 3.51 -5.46
N LEU A 141 16.16 4.42 -4.99
CA LEU A 141 16.29 5.06 -3.68
C LEU A 141 16.17 4.04 -2.55
N THR A 142 15.24 3.09 -2.67
CA THR A 142 15.13 1.97 -1.73
C THR A 142 16.40 1.13 -1.73
N ALA A 143 16.99 0.80 -2.88
CA ALA A 143 18.24 0.05 -2.93
C ALA A 143 19.37 0.73 -2.14
N ARG A 144 19.41 2.07 -2.12
CA ARG A 144 20.37 2.88 -1.36
C ARG A 144 19.98 3.12 0.11
N GLY A 145 18.70 2.91 0.45
CA GLY A 145 18.15 3.27 1.77
C GLY A 145 17.90 4.76 1.93
N GLU A 146 17.67 5.48 0.82
CA GLU A 146 17.52 6.93 0.75
C GLU A 146 16.10 7.36 0.38
N LEU A 147 15.16 6.41 0.26
CA LEU A 147 13.79 6.72 -0.14
C LEU A 147 13.07 7.57 0.91
N HIS A 148 13.25 7.19 2.17
CA HIS A 148 12.69 7.88 3.31
C HIS A 148 13.68 8.97 3.78
N GLN A 149 13.24 10.22 3.87
CA GLN A 149 14.06 11.36 4.28
C GLN A 149 14.01 11.57 5.80
N GLU A 150 15.08 12.11 6.40
CA GLU A 150 15.19 12.27 7.86
C GLU A 150 14.05 13.09 8.51
N ASP A 151 13.40 13.97 7.74
CA ASP A 151 12.33 14.86 8.18
C ASP A 151 10.91 14.36 7.87
N GLN A 152 10.77 13.23 7.18
CA GLN A 152 9.47 12.65 6.92
C GLN A 152 8.80 12.14 8.21
N PRO A 153 7.46 12.04 8.25
CA PRO A 153 6.76 11.50 9.40
C PRO A 153 6.86 9.96 9.48
N LEU A 154 6.57 9.41 10.67
CA LEU A 154 6.41 7.98 10.88
C LEU A 154 5.38 7.37 9.93
N GLU A 155 5.70 6.18 9.43
CA GLU A 155 4.74 5.37 8.68
C GLU A 155 3.51 5.09 9.55
N GLN A 156 2.34 5.20 8.93
CA GLN A 156 1.08 4.95 9.64
C GLN A 156 1.05 3.50 10.10
N ILE A 157 0.62 3.27 11.34
CA ILE A 157 0.43 1.93 11.92
C ILE A 157 -1.01 1.43 11.67
N LEU A 158 -1.92 2.34 11.33
CA LEU A 158 -3.34 2.06 11.13
C LEU A 158 -3.71 2.30 9.66
N ILE A 159 -4.40 1.34 9.06
CA ILE A 159 -4.74 1.30 7.62
C ILE A 159 -5.79 2.33 7.24
N ASP A 160 -6.80 2.51 8.10
CA ASP A 160 -7.98 3.29 7.76
C ASP A 160 -8.58 3.95 9.01
N TYR A 161 -9.45 4.93 8.76
CA TYR A 161 -10.17 5.67 9.76
C TYR A 161 -11.69 5.53 9.53
N VAL A 162 -12.35 4.78 10.40
CA VAL A 162 -13.79 4.49 10.30
C VAL A 162 -14.66 5.28 11.28
N GLY A 163 -14.06 6.00 12.21
CA GLY A 163 -14.78 6.74 13.25
C GLY A 163 -13.95 7.04 14.50
N HIS A 164 -14.63 7.38 15.58
CA HIS A 164 -14.03 7.72 16.87
C HIS A 164 -14.34 6.67 17.92
N LEU A 165 -13.35 6.33 18.73
CA LEU A 165 -13.50 5.51 19.94
C LEU A 165 -13.06 6.32 21.15
N VAL A 166 -13.97 6.53 22.10
CA VAL A 166 -13.68 7.17 23.39
C VAL A 166 -13.35 6.09 24.41
N LEU A 167 -12.15 6.16 24.99
CA LEU A 167 -11.64 5.22 25.97
C LEU A 167 -11.61 5.85 27.38
N PRO A 168 -11.82 5.08 28.46
CA PRO A 168 -11.55 5.54 29.82
C PRO A 168 -10.07 5.93 29.97
N ASP A 169 -9.79 7.07 30.62
CA ASP A 169 -8.43 7.58 30.84
C ASP A 169 -7.53 6.58 31.59
N SER A 170 -8.09 5.93 32.61
CA SER A 170 -7.44 4.94 33.45
C SER A 170 -7.09 3.63 32.73
N LEU A 171 -7.54 3.43 31.48
CA LEU A 171 -7.15 2.26 30.68
C LEU A 171 -5.64 2.27 30.40
N LEU A 172 -5.05 3.44 30.16
CA LEU A 172 -3.63 3.57 29.85
C LEU A 172 -2.71 3.35 31.06
N GLU A 173 -3.27 3.41 32.27
CA GLU A 173 -2.53 3.20 33.53
C GLU A 173 -2.37 1.70 33.85
N ALA A 174 -3.33 0.87 33.45
CA ALA A 174 -3.36 -0.58 33.69
C ALA A 174 -2.52 -1.32 32.64
N ALA A 175 -1.20 -1.21 32.73
CA ALA A 175 -0.28 -1.64 31.65
C ALA A 175 -0.07 -3.15 31.49
N ASN A 176 -0.61 -4.00 32.38
CA ASN A 176 -0.13 -5.38 32.50
C ASN A 176 -1.17 -6.48 32.28
N ASP A 177 -2.46 -6.21 32.44
CA ASP A 177 -3.52 -7.24 32.30
C ASP A 177 -4.57 -6.79 31.28
N ALA A 178 -5.01 -7.72 30.45
CA ALA A 178 -6.12 -7.48 29.54
C ALA A 178 -7.41 -7.29 30.34
N GLU A 179 -8.14 -6.19 30.10
CA GLU A 179 -9.38 -5.89 30.81
C GLU A 179 -10.59 -5.89 29.86
N PRO A 180 -11.75 -6.41 30.30
CA PRO A 180 -12.96 -6.34 29.51
C PRO A 180 -13.48 -4.90 29.45
N LEU A 181 -13.85 -4.47 28.25
CA LEU A 181 -14.53 -3.21 27.97
C LEU A 181 -15.86 -3.49 27.27
N PHE A 182 -16.88 -2.74 27.67
CA PHE A 182 -18.19 -2.73 27.06
C PHE A 182 -18.27 -1.53 26.12
N VAL A 183 -18.34 -1.78 24.82
CA VAL A 183 -18.36 -0.74 23.80
C VAL A 183 -19.79 -0.55 23.31
N ALA A 184 -20.33 0.63 23.56
CA ALA A 184 -21.64 1.04 23.06
C ALA A 184 -21.46 1.99 21.87
N SER A 185 -22.24 1.77 20.81
CA SER A 185 -22.36 2.73 19.72
C SER A 185 -23.27 3.86 20.19
N ILE A 186 -22.78 5.09 20.10
CA ILE A 186 -23.66 6.26 20.04
C ILE A 186 -23.86 6.48 18.56
N ARG A 187 -25.01 6.08 18.01
CA ARG A 187 -25.35 6.46 16.63
C ARG A 187 -25.46 7.99 16.62
N PRO A 188 -24.60 8.72 15.91
CA PRO A 188 -24.95 10.09 15.60
C PRO A 188 -26.12 10.09 14.60
N VAL A 189 -26.69 11.27 14.40
CA VAL A 189 -27.74 11.53 13.40
C VAL A 189 -27.27 11.02 12.02
N ASP A 190 -28.21 10.61 11.16
CA ASP A 190 -27.89 10.10 9.81
C ASP A 190 -26.82 10.97 9.12
N ASN A 191 -25.83 10.31 8.50
CA ASN A 191 -24.67 10.89 7.79
C ASN A 191 -23.44 11.34 8.62
N GLU A 192 -23.36 11.06 9.93
CA GLU A 192 -22.16 11.31 10.73
C GLU A 192 -21.28 10.05 10.96
N LYS A 193 -19.98 10.27 11.25
CA LYS A 193 -18.98 9.23 11.49
C LYS A 193 -19.32 8.38 12.72
N ILE A 194 -18.96 7.10 12.74
CA ILE A 194 -19.27 6.22 13.88
C ILE A 194 -18.60 6.75 15.16
N PHE A 195 -19.37 6.90 16.25
CA PHE A 195 -18.86 7.20 17.59
C PHE A 195 -19.12 6.02 18.53
N LEU A 196 -18.04 5.45 19.05
CA LEU A 196 -18.07 4.37 20.03
C LEU A 196 -17.58 4.90 21.38
N ILE A 197 -18.26 4.52 22.47
CA ILE A 197 -17.80 4.79 23.84
C ILE A 197 -17.57 3.46 24.56
N ALA A 198 -16.36 3.29 25.08
CA ALA A 198 -15.98 2.15 25.89
C ALA A 198 -16.17 2.43 27.39
N HIS A 199 -16.74 1.47 28.11
CA HIS A 199 -16.98 1.52 29.54
C HIS A 199 -16.44 0.25 30.21
N ARG A 200 -15.94 0.34 31.45
CA ARG A 200 -15.52 -0.84 32.23
C ARG A 200 -16.68 -1.65 32.79
N GLN A 201 -17.87 -1.05 32.87
CA GLN A 201 -19.09 -1.69 33.35
C GLN A 201 -20.10 -1.75 32.21
N GLN A 202 -20.87 -2.83 32.16
CA GLN A 202 -21.93 -2.97 31.20
C GLN A 202 -23.06 -1.98 31.52
N LEU A 203 -23.14 -0.92 30.73
CA LEU A 203 -24.18 0.11 30.89
C LEU A 203 -25.42 -0.15 30.01
N HIS A 204 -25.26 -0.90 28.91
CA HIS A 204 -26.31 -1.19 27.94
C HIS A 204 -26.33 -2.67 27.56
N ASN A 205 -27.53 -3.24 27.38
CA ASN A 205 -27.69 -4.64 26.95
C ASN A 205 -27.16 -4.91 25.53
N GLU A 206 -27.09 -3.89 24.67
CA GLU A 206 -26.60 -4.00 23.29
C GLU A 206 -25.11 -3.68 23.15
N ALA A 207 -24.38 -3.48 24.26
CA ALA A 207 -22.95 -3.20 24.19
C ALA A 207 -22.15 -4.43 23.74
N LEU A 208 -21.18 -4.22 22.85
CA LEU A 208 -20.22 -5.24 22.45
C LEU A 208 -19.25 -5.49 23.61
N ASN A 209 -19.00 -6.76 23.93
CA ASN A 209 -17.98 -7.15 24.89
C ASN A 209 -16.64 -7.33 24.16
N ILE A 210 -15.68 -6.44 24.44
CA ILE A 210 -14.37 -6.40 23.79
C ILE A 210 -13.30 -6.51 24.87
N VAL A 211 -12.20 -7.19 24.57
CA VAL A 211 -11.03 -7.23 25.44
C VAL A 211 -10.05 -6.16 24.98
N ALA A 212 -9.66 -5.26 25.87
CA ALA A 212 -8.63 -4.27 25.60
C ALA A 212 -7.28 -4.75 26.16
N SER A 213 -6.22 -4.52 25.39
CA SER A 213 -4.84 -4.71 25.83
C SER A 213 -4.04 -3.45 25.48
N VAL A 214 -3.21 -3.00 26.42
CA VAL A 214 -2.35 -1.84 26.25
C VAL A 214 -0.92 -2.32 26.10
N GLN A 215 -0.29 -2.02 24.96
CA GLN A 215 1.10 -2.37 24.70
C GLN A 215 1.96 -1.12 24.77
N ARG A 216 3.00 -1.14 25.61
CA ARG A 216 3.98 -0.06 25.73
C ARG A 216 5.26 -0.48 25.03
N CYS A 217 5.60 0.22 23.96
CA CYS A 217 6.83 0.00 23.22
C CYS A 217 7.86 1.08 23.58
N PRO A 218 9.16 0.74 23.68
CA PRO A 218 10.19 1.76 23.76
C PRO A 218 10.18 2.61 22.48
N PRO A 219 10.58 3.89 22.55
CA PRO A 219 10.72 4.73 21.36
C PRO A 219 11.59 4.03 20.31
N GLN A 220 11.10 3.99 19.07
CA GLN A 220 11.86 3.45 17.93
C GLN A 220 12.47 4.59 17.14
N THR A 221 13.67 4.36 16.61
CA THR A 221 14.30 5.31 15.70
C THR A 221 13.60 5.24 14.34
N HIS A 222 13.31 6.41 13.79
CA HIS A 222 12.59 6.54 12.53
C HIS A 222 13.38 5.96 11.34
N GLY A 223 12.70 5.40 10.34
CA GLY A 223 13.32 4.89 9.10
C GLY A 223 14.12 3.59 9.24
N VAL A 224 14.12 2.95 10.40
CA VAL A 224 14.78 1.66 10.65
C VAL A 224 13.75 0.55 10.64
N ILE A 225 13.83 -0.33 9.65
CA ILE A 225 13.08 -1.59 9.54
C ILE A 225 14.00 -2.75 9.93
#